data_AF-A0A661LDM3-F1
#
_entry.id   AF-A0A661LDM3-F1
#
_cell.length_a   1.000
_cell.length_b   1.000
_cell.length_c   1.000
_cell.angle_alpha   90.00
_cell.angle_beta   90.00
_cell.angle_gamma   90.00
#
_symmetry.space_group_name_H-M   'P 1'
#
loop_
_entity.id
_entity.type
_entity.pdbx_description
1 polymer ?
#
loop_
_entity_poly.entity_id
_entity_poly.type
_entity_poly.pdbx_seq_one_letter_code
_entity_poly.pdbx_strand_id
1 'polypeptide(L)'
;MSKLIQGNPWVWVVILDPGKNEQFLGQHYKDEDISFIPTFLEKEEALEGLEHLIRDKGKKYEVQAILYDELARDAAKHNFMLFILNGAGEVLEKIKP
;
A
#
# COMPACT_ATOMS: atom_id res chain seq x y z
N MET A 1 -1.74 -12.86 11.30
CA MET A 1 -0.70 -12.76 10.26
C MET A 1 -1.24 -13.41 9.00
N SER A 2 -1.23 -12.68 7.89
CA SER A 2 -1.52 -13.23 6.56
C SER A 2 -0.48 -14.28 6.18
N LYS A 3 -0.89 -15.30 5.40
CA LYS A 3 0.05 -16.33 4.93
C LYS A 3 1.09 -15.77 3.97
N LEU A 4 0.75 -14.70 3.25
CA LEU A 4 1.62 -14.07 2.25
C LEU A 4 2.82 -13.32 2.85
N ILE A 5 2.75 -12.92 4.13
CA ILE A 5 3.78 -12.10 4.80
C ILE A 5 4.55 -12.93 5.83
N GLN A 6 4.21 -14.21 6.01
CA GLN A 6 4.93 -15.10 6.92
C GLN A 6 6.37 -15.34 6.44
N GLY A 7 7.34 -14.87 7.22
CA GLY A 7 8.77 -15.10 7.00
C GLY A 7 9.52 -13.92 6.37
N ASN A 8 8.82 -13.01 5.68
CA ASN A 8 9.41 -11.79 5.13
C ASN A 8 8.54 -10.58 5.51
N PRO A 9 8.85 -9.88 6.61
CA PRO A 9 7.99 -8.80 7.11
C PRO A 9 8.09 -7.55 6.25
N TRP A 10 8.97 -7.49 5.25
CA TRP A 10 9.10 -6.32 4.39
C TRP A 10 8.04 -6.34 3.30
N VAL A 11 7.35 -5.22 3.16
CA VAL A 11 6.39 -4.96 2.09
C VAL A 11 6.73 -3.67 1.40
N TRP A 12 6.29 -3.53 0.17
CA TRP A 12 6.48 -2.33 -0.63
C TRP A 12 5.21 -1.51 -0.66
N VAL A 13 5.35 -0.22 -0.38
CA VAL A 13 4.25 0.75 -0.38
C VAL A 13 4.63 1.97 -1.20
N VAL A 14 3.60 2.72 -1.61
CA VAL A 14 3.80 3.98 -2.32
C VAL A 14 3.71 5.14 -1.33
N ILE A 15 4.73 5.99 -1.32
CA ILE A 15 4.84 7.19 -0.50
C ILE A 15 4.60 8.43 -1.36
N LEU A 16 3.76 9.35 -0.89
CA LEU A 16 3.59 10.67 -1.48
C LEU A 16 4.59 11.68 -0.91
N ASP A 17 5.06 12.58 -1.77
CA ASP A 17 5.90 13.73 -1.43
C ASP A 17 7.09 13.39 -0.49
N PRO A 18 7.95 12.42 -0.87
CA PRO A 18 9.13 12.05 -0.09
C PRO A 18 10.04 13.24 0.21
N GLY A 19 10.53 13.31 1.44
CA GLY A 19 11.37 14.41 1.95
C GLY A 19 10.67 15.75 2.22
N LYS A 20 9.33 15.82 2.14
CA LYS A 20 8.55 17.00 2.56
C LYS A 20 7.48 16.65 3.60
N ASN A 21 6.39 16.04 3.15
CA ASN A 21 5.28 15.63 3.98
C ASN A 21 4.90 14.21 3.58
N GLU A 22 5.72 13.27 4.05
CA GLU A 22 5.64 11.86 3.69
C GLU A 22 4.35 11.25 4.21
N GLN A 23 3.58 10.68 3.29
CA GLN A 23 2.33 10.01 3.60
C GLN A 23 2.20 8.75 2.75
N PHE A 24 1.57 7.72 3.30
CA PHE A 24 1.20 6.54 2.50
C PHE A 24 0.12 6.91 1.49
N LEU A 25 0.20 6.32 0.30
CA LEU A 25 -0.82 6.47 -0.73
C LEU A 25 -2.05 5.64 -0.38
N GLY A 26 -2.99 6.25 0.35
CA GLY A 26 -4.31 5.69 0.55
C GLY A 26 -5.13 5.71 -0.74
N GLN A 27 -5.89 4.64 -0.97
CA GLN A 27 -6.89 4.52 -2.03
C GLN A 27 -8.27 4.29 -1.40
N HIS A 28 -9.31 4.54 -2.19
CA HIS A 28 -10.70 4.33 -1.77
C HIS A 28 -11.37 3.33 -2.70
N TYR A 29 -11.76 2.19 -2.13
CA TYR A 29 -12.51 1.16 -2.83
C TYR A 29 -14.00 1.49 -2.75
N LYS A 30 -14.50 2.14 -3.80
CA LYS A 30 -15.84 2.75 -3.83
C LYS A 30 -16.98 1.75 -3.64
N ASP A 31 -16.84 0.52 -4.10
CA ASP A 31 -17.91 -0.48 -4.05
C ASP A 31 -18.25 -0.91 -2.61
N GLU A 32 -17.27 -0.85 -1.70
CA GLU A 32 -17.45 -1.26 -0.30
C GLU A 32 -17.23 -0.12 0.70
N ASP A 33 -17.00 1.11 0.21
CA ASP A 33 -16.64 2.30 1.01
C ASP A 33 -15.43 2.05 1.94
N ILE A 34 -14.41 1.38 1.41
CA ILE A 34 -13.22 1.00 2.19
C ILE A 34 -12.04 1.90 1.83
N SER A 35 -11.47 2.56 2.83
CA SER A 35 -10.15 3.19 2.72
C SER A 35 -9.06 2.15 2.95
N PHE A 36 -8.13 2.03 2.00
CA PHE A 36 -7.06 1.05 2.08
C PHE A 36 -5.72 1.60 1.61
N ILE A 37 -4.62 0.99 2.06
CA ILE A 37 -3.27 1.26 1.57
C ILE A 37 -2.87 0.11 0.64
N PRO A 38 -2.60 0.39 -0.66
CA PRO A 38 -2.01 -0.57 -1.58
C PRO A 38 -0.65 -1.02 -1.05
N THR A 39 -0.50 -2.32 -0.90
CA THR A 39 0.70 -2.96 -0.37
C THR A 39 1.12 -4.05 -1.34
N PHE A 40 2.41 -4.20 -1.57
CA PHE A 40 2.95 -5.14 -2.55
C PHE A 40 4.02 -6.01 -1.89
N LEU A 41 4.16 -7.24 -2.36
CA LEU A 41 5.17 -8.17 -1.84
C LEU A 41 6.53 -7.93 -2.50
N GLU A 42 6.52 -7.57 -3.78
CA GLU A 42 7.72 -7.30 -4.57
C GLU A 42 7.78 -5.85 -5.04
N LYS A 43 9.01 -5.34 -5.26
CA LYS A 43 9.24 -3.95 -5.68
C LYS A 43 8.73 -3.71 -7.09
N GLU A 44 8.97 -4.65 -7.98
CA GLU A 44 8.61 -4.60 -9.39
C GLU A 44 7.08 -4.47 -9.53
N GLU A 45 6.33 -5.28 -8.78
CA GLU A 45 4.87 -5.21 -8.75
C GLU A 45 4.37 -3.86 -8.21
N ALA A 46 5.04 -3.27 -7.22
CA ALA A 46 4.68 -1.94 -6.74
C ALA A 46 4.91 -0.85 -7.79
N LEU A 47 5.98 -0.97 -8.59
CA LEU A 47 6.29 -0.03 -9.67
C LEU A 47 5.30 -0.14 -10.83
N GLU A 48 4.94 -1.35 -11.23
CA GLU A 48 3.92 -1.60 -12.26
C GLU A 48 2.53 -1.16 -11.76
N GLY A 49 2.18 -1.58 -10.54
CA GLY A 49 0.91 -1.26 -9.89
C GLY A 49 0.69 0.25 -9.74
N LEU A 50 1.75 1.04 -9.58
CA LEU A 50 1.69 2.49 -9.49
C LEU A 50 0.95 3.13 -10.68
N GLU A 51 1.05 2.55 -11.87
CA GLU A 51 0.35 3.05 -13.06
C GLU A 51 -1.18 2.92 -12.95
N HIS A 52 -1.65 1.95 -12.18
CA HIS A 52 -3.06 1.63 -11.98
C HIS A 52 -3.70 2.36 -10.78
N LEU A 53 -2.90 3.00 -9.93
CA LEU A 53 -3.38 3.72 -8.75
C LEU A 53 -3.89 5.13 -9.09
N ILE A 54 -4.90 5.59 -8.34
CA ILE A 54 -5.36 6.98 -8.43
C ILE A 54 -4.27 7.88 -7.87
N ARG A 55 -3.78 8.78 -8.70
CA ARG A 55 -2.68 9.71 -8.38
C ARG A 55 -3.06 11.12 -8.81
N ASP A 56 -2.81 12.08 -7.94
CA ASP A 56 -2.88 13.51 -8.25
C ASP A 56 -1.70 13.96 -9.10
N LYS A 57 -2.01 14.73 -10.15
CA LYS A 57 -1.00 15.39 -10.99
C LYS A 57 -0.28 16.46 -10.18
N GLY A 58 1.05 16.41 -10.16
CA GLY A 58 1.91 17.38 -9.46
C GLY A 58 2.41 16.91 -8.09
N LYS A 59 2.00 15.74 -7.63
CA LYS A 59 2.57 15.06 -6.45
C LYS A 59 3.70 14.13 -6.87
N LYS A 60 4.67 13.94 -5.97
CA LYS A 60 5.72 12.93 -6.16
C LYS A 60 5.28 11.62 -5.53
N TYR A 61 5.60 10.50 -6.19
CA TYR A 61 5.31 9.16 -5.70
C TYR A 61 6.59 8.34 -5.76
N GLU A 62 6.87 7.62 -4.69
CA GLU A 62 8.03 6.73 -4.61
C GLU A 62 7.64 5.41 -3.97
N VAL A 63 8.17 4.31 -4.53
CA VAL A 63 8.02 2.97 -3.97
C VAL A 63 9.11 2.76 -2.92
N GLN A 64 8.70 2.48 -1.68
CA GLN A 64 9.61 2.25 -0.56
C GLN A 64 9.26 0.95 0.16
N ALA A 65 10.30 0.30 0.70
CA ALA A 65 10.14 -0.87 1.55
C ALA A 65 9.92 -0.43 3.00
N ILE A 66 8.94 -1.04 3.66
CA ILE A 66 8.63 -0.82 5.08
C ILE A 66 8.35 -2.16 5.75
N LEU A 67 8.58 -2.23 7.07
CA LEU A 67 8.13 -3.37 7.86
C LEU A 67 6.60 -3.37 7.92
N TYR A 68 6.01 -4.51 7.58
CA TYR A 68 4.57 -4.75 7.63
C TYR A 68 3.99 -4.38 8.99
N ASP A 69 4.67 -4.70 10.10
CA ASP A 69 4.18 -4.37 11.44
C ASP A 69 4.14 -2.86 11.69
N GLU A 70 5.02 -2.07 11.08
CA GLU A 70 4.98 -0.60 11.15
C GLU A 70 3.81 -0.08 10.31
N LEU A 71 3.71 -0.53 9.06
CA LEU A 71 2.60 -0.19 8.17
C LEU A 71 1.23 -0.53 8.78
N ALA A 72 1.07 -1.74 9.32
CA ALA A 72 -0.15 -2.20 9.95
C ALA A 72 -0.52 -1.35 11.17
N ARG A 73 0.48 -0.99 12.00
CA ARG A 73 0.25 -0.10 13.15
C ARG A 73 -0.24 1.28 12.71
N ASP A 74 0.33 1.87 11.67
CA ASP A 74 -0.12 3.18 11.19
C ASP A 74 -1.47 3.10 10.47
N ALA A 75 -1.71 2.07 9.67
CA ALA A 75 -3.01 1.82 9.03
C ALA A 75 -4.13 1.65 10.07
N ALA A 76 -3.89 0.87 11.13
CA ALA A 76 -4.86 0.66 12.21
C ALA A 76 -5.23 1.96 12.93
N LYS A 77 -4.26 2.85 13.21
CA LYS A 77 -4.53 4.16 13.85
C LYS A 77 -5.48 5.03 13.01
N HIS A 78 -5.41 4.91 11.69
CA HIS A 78 -6.19 5.72 10.76
C HIS A 78 -7.40 4.96 10.16
N ASN A 79 -7.68 3.74 10.65
CA ASN A 79 -8.78 2.90 10.22
C ASN A 79 -8.72 2.52 8.72
N PHE A 80 -7.50 2.37 8.20
CA PHE A 80 -7.24 1.88 6.84
C PHE A 80 -7.06 0.36 6.83
N MET A 81 -7.58 -0.29 5.79
CA MET A 81 -7.23 -1.67 5.47
C MET A 81 -5.90 -1.74 4.70
N LEU A 82 -5.27 -2.90 4.68
CA LEU A 82 -4.12 -3.17 3.82
C LEU A 82 -4.57 -4.12 2.72
N PHE A 83 -4.48 -3.70 1.47
CA PHE A 83 -4.78 -4.58 0.34
C PHE A 83 -3.48 -4.98 -0.32
N ILE A 84 -3.20 -6.28 -0.36
CA ILE A 84 -2.08 -6.83 -1.08
C ILE A 84 -2.48 -6.88 -2.55
N LEU A 85 -1.79 -6.14 -3.40
CA LEU A 85 -2.02 -6.07 -4.84
C LEU A 85 -0.87 -6.69 -5.62
N ASN A 86 -1.14 -7.13 -6.85
CA ASN A 86 -0.12 -7.45 -7.84
C ASN A 86 0.17 -6.25 -8.76
N GLY A 87 1.14 -6.41 -9.67
CA GLY A 87 1.51 -5.37 -10.66
C GLY A 87 0.38 -4.93 -11.59
N ALA A 88 -0.63 -5.76 -11.80
CA ALA A 88 -1.82 -5.43 -12.60
C ALA A 88 -2.90 -4.67 -11.81
N GLY A 89 -2.68 -4.44 -10.51
CA GLY A 89 -3.65 -3.79 -9.62
C GLY A 89 -4.76 -4.72 -9.10
N GLU A 90 -4.63 -6.04 -9.28
CA GLU A 90 -5.58 -7.02 -8.78
C GLU A 90 -5.36 -7.27 -7.29
N VAL A 91 -6.45 -7.42 -6.53
CA VAL A 91 -6.39 -7.69 -5.09
C VAL A 91 -6.11 -9.17 -4.83
N LEU A 92 -4.94 -9.47 -4.26
CA LEU A 92 -4.55 -10.81 -3.83
C LEU A 92 -5.08 -11.16 -2.43
N GLU A 93 -5.01 -10.21 -1.50
CA GLU A 93 -5.47 -10.39 -0.12
C GLU A 93 -5.93 -9.06 0.50
N LYS A 94 -7.03 -9.08 1.27
CA LYS A 94 -7.49 -7.94 2.07
C LYS A 94 -7.20 -8.22 3.53
N ILE A 95 -6.40 -7.36 4.16
CA ILE A 95 -5.97 -7.52 5.55
C ILE A 95 -6.55 -6.39 6.38
N LYS A 96 -7.19 -6.75 7.50
CA LYS A 96 -7.57 -5.82 8.54
C LYS A 96 -6.44 -5.80 9.60
N PRO A 97 -5.66 -4.71 9.70
CA PRO A 97 -4.60 -4.59 10.68
C PRO A 97 -5.13 -4.47 12.13
#